data_AF-A0A7J7J6W6-F1
#
_entry.id   AF-A0A7J7J6W6-F1
#
_cell.length_a   1.000
_cell.length_b   1.000
_cell.length_c   1.000
_cell.angle_alpha   90.00
_cell.angle_beta   90.00
_cell.angle_gamma   90.00
#
_symmetry.space_group_name_H-M   'P 1'
#
loop_
_entity.id
_entity.type
_entity.pdbx_description
1 polymer ?
#
loop_
_entity_poly.entity_id
_entity_poly.type
_entity_poly.pdbx_seq_one_letter_code
_entity_poly.pdbx_strand_id
1 'polypeptide(L)'
;MAALATTEKVLLVILFVSDLVAAQNRLSPCYDSQKRPLRCEPIFSNPAFGLPIEATNTCGELVRTDPYGQFYGPLKLESFRRFYRQTGATGATKDSDYSGHNKTWWQSITLYEYKEREIGDMVQASITLHLGKAFDITYIRLIFHSPRPESFSIWKKTTDTSDWEPYQYYSASCLSTFNVPQDGIIDTPTRAICTREYTHISPLSGGNVAFSTLDNRPNAYEFDRNKLLQEFVTATAIQIRLRRLNTFGDEVFEDTSVLQSYYYAVSEISVGGKCKCNGHANECVQTNSLDGNSRLVCQCQHNTTGPDCNQCLRTHNDKPWAPATILDANVCQGQ
;
A
#
# COMPACT_ATOMS: atom_id res chain seq x y z
N MET A 1 53.37 -18.74 25.18
CA MET A 1 52.39 -18.21 24.19
C MET A 1 51.17 -19.12 23.95
N ALA A 2 50.86 -20.11 24.82
CA ALA A 2 49.68 -20.97 24.64
C ALA A 2 48.50 -20.64 25.60
N ALA A 3 48.67 -19.74 26.57
CA ALA A 3 47.66 -19.42 27.58
C ALA A 3 46.77 -18.21 27.24
N LEU A 4 47.11 -17.41 26.22
CA LEU A 4 46.31 -16.25 25.78
C LEU A 4 45.30 -16.59 24.68
N ALA A 5 45.47 -17.71 23.96
CA ALA A 5 44.59 -18.10 22.86
C ALA A 5 43.31 -18.83 23.32
N THR A 6 43.25 -19.28 24.58
CA THR A 6 42.09 -19.98 25.16
C THR A 6 41.10 -19.01 25.81
N THR A 7 41.57 -17.91 26.41
CA THR A 7 40.72 -16.88 27.02
C THR A 7 39.90 -16.09 26.00
N GLU A 8 40.49 -15.77 24.85
CA GLU A 8 39.81 -15.03 23.76
C GLU A 8 38.69 -15.86 23.11
N LYS A 9 38.93 -17.18 22.93
CA LYS A 9 37.92 -18.11 22.39
C LYS A 9 36.78 -18.37 23.37
N VAL A 10 37.06 -18.41 24.68
CA VAL A 10 36.01 -18.55 25.71
C VAL A 10 35.17 -17.30 25.82
N LEU A 11 35.77 -16.11 25.71
CA LEU A 11 35.04 -14.83 25.74
C LEU A 11 34.12 -14.68 24.51
N LEU A 12 34.58 -15.10 23.33
CA LEU A 12 33.75 -15.12 22.12
C LEU A 12 32.55 -16.05 22.27
N VAL A 13 32.75 -17.28 22.78
CA VAL A 13 31.66 -18.23 23.00
C VAL A 13 30.67 -17.72 24.05
N ILE A 14 31.12 -17.08 25.12
CA ILE A 14 30.22 -16.48 26.12
C ILE A 14 29.39 -15.35 25.49
N LEU A 15 29.99 -14.47 24.68
CA LEU A 15 29.29 -13.40 23.98
C LEU A 15 28.23 -13.93 23.00
N PHE A 16 28.58 -14.96 22.20
CA PHE A 16 27.64 -15.62 21.29
C PHE A 16 26.51 -16.35 22.04
N VAL A 17 26.78 -16.99 23.19
CA VAL A 17 25.75 -17.63 24.01
C VAL A 17 24.86 -16.58 24.68
N SER A 18 25.39 -15.43 25.13
CA SER A 18 24.55 -14.34 25.64
C SER A 18 23.68 -13.70 24.56
N ASP A 19 24.13 -13.59 23.31
CA ASP A 19 23.31 -13.10 22.20
C ASP A 19 22.23 -14.12 21.78
N LEU A 20 22.54 -15.42 21.82
CA LEU A 20 21.56 -16.50 21.61
C LEU A 20 20.53 -16.58 22.75
N VAL A 21 20.95 -16.37 24.00
CA VAL A 21 20.05 -16.34 25.18
C VAL A 21 19.23 -15.05 25.21
N ALA A 22 19.77 -13.92 24.73
CA ALA A 22 19.04 -12.65 24.60
C ALA A 22 17.95 -12.71 23.51
N ALA A 23 18.12 -13.55 22.49
CA ALA A 23 17.11 -13.77 21.46
C ALA A 23 15.93 -14.64 21.94
N GLN A 24 16.12 -15.48 22.95
CA GLN A 24 15.10 -16.42 23.44
C GLN A 24 14.18 -15.87 24.54
N ASN A 25 14.43 -14.66 25.07
CA ASN A 25 13.70 -14.14 26.23
C ASN A 25 13.19 -12.69 26.08
N ARG A 26 13.01 -12.19 24.85
CA ARG A 26 12.20 -10.98 24.66
C ARG A 26 10.75 -11.33 24.98
N LEU A 27 10.28 -10.91 26.16
CA LEU A 27 8.84 -10.89 26.44
C LEU A 27 8.14 -10.21 25.27
N SER A 28 7.09 -10.86 24.74
CA SER A 28 6.27 -10.29 23.67
C SER A 28 5.79 -8.91 24.12
N PRO A 29 5.82 -7.87 23.25
CA PRO A 29 5.28 -6.54 23.54
C PRO A 29 3.80 -6.53 23.94
N CYS A 30 3.09 -7.66 23.77
CA CYS A 30 1.71 -7.86 24.21
C CYS A 30 1.56 -8.08 25.72
N TYR A 31 2.64 -8.17 26.48
CA TYR A 31 2.58 -8.33 27.94
C TYR A 31 3.59 -7.42 28.63
N ASP A 32 3.21 -6.89 29.80
CA ASP A 32 4.13 -6.12 30.64
C ASP A 32 5.16 -7.03 31.35
N SER A 33 6.06 -6.42 32.11
CA SER A 33 7.08 -7.16 32.88
C SER A 33 6.50 -8.12 33.93
N GLN A 34 5.24 -7.93 34.32
CA GLN A 34 4.49 -8.77 35.25
C GLN A 34 3.61 -9.80 34.52
N LYS A 35 3.76 -9.94 33.19
CA LYS A 35 2.95 -10.79 32.31
C LYS A 35 1.46 -10.42 32.26
N ARG A 36 1.10 -9.18 32.61
CA ARG A 36 -0.26 -8.67 32.40
C ARG A 36 -0.42 -8.27 30.94
N PRO A 37 -1.55 -8.61 30.31
CA PRO A 37 -1.76 -8.34 28.90
C PRO A 37 -1.91 -6.84 28.63
N LEU A 38 -1.35 -6.40 27.51
CA LEU A 38 -1.38 -5.02 27.01
C LEU A 38 -1.75 -5.05 25.53
N ARG A 39 -2.38 -3.99 25.00
CA ARG A 39 -2.51 -3.81 23.55
C ARG A 39 -1.13 -3.83 22.90
N CYS A 40 -1.02 -4.59 21.81
CA CYS A 40 0.18 -4.65 20.99
C CYS A 40 -0.18 -4.60 19.51
N GLU A 41 0.69 -4.00 18.70
CA GLU A 41 0.45 -3.82 17.27
C GLU A 41 1.70 -4.14 16.47
N PRO A 42 1.54 -4.56 15.20
CA PRO A 42 2.66 -4.70 14.30
C PRO A 42 3.36 -3.38 14.01
N ILE A 43 4.62 -3.50 13.61
CA ILE A 43 5.45 -2.37 13.22
C ILE A 43 4.86 -1.73 11.95
N PHE A 44 4.92 -0.40 11.88
CA PHE A 44 4.55 0.35 10.68
C PHE A 44 5.44 -0.05 9.49
N SER A 45 4.85 -0.25 8.32
CA SER A 45 5.56 -0.65 7.11
C SER A 45 4.89 -0.10 5.85
N ASN A 46 5.51 -0.37 4.69
CA ASN A 46 4.88 -0.16 3.40
C ASN A 46 4.31 -1.49 2.88
N PRO A 47 3.03 -1.84 3.12
CA PRO A 47 2.42 -3.06 2.58
C PRO A 47 2.47 -3.19 1.06
N ALA A 48 2.59 -2.11 0.30
CA ALA A 48 2.72 -2.19 -1.16
C ALA A 48 4.13 -2.61 -1.62
N PHE A 49 5.11 -2.63 -0.71
CA PHE A 49 6.47 -3.01 -1.04
C PHE A 49 6.54 -4.51 -1.38
N GLY A 50 6.96 -4.80 -2.61
CA GLY A 50 7.28 -6.13 -3.12
C GLY A 50 6.12 -6.83 -3.77
N LEU A 51 4.95 -6.18 -3.76
CA LEU A 51 3.74 -6.75 -4.30
C LEU A 51 3.68 -6.57 -5.82
N PRO A 52 3.11 -7.55 -6.54
CA PRO A 52 2.76 -7.37 -7.93
C PRO A 52 1.66 -6.31 -8.04
N ILE A 53 1.92 -5.32 -8.88
CA ILE A 53 1.01 -4.28 -9.33
C ILE A 53 0.33 -4.75 -10.63
N GLU A 54 -0.99 -4.64 -10.68
CA GLU A 54 -1.79 -4.91 -11.89
C GLU A 54 -2.23 -3.58 -12.51
N ALA A 55 -1.98 -3.39 -13.80
CA ALA A 55 -2.41 -2.19 -14.53
C ALA A 55 -3.24 -2.57 -15.75
N THR A 56 -4.32 -1.83 -16.03
CA THR A 56 -5.21 -2.10 -17.18
C THR A 56 -4.68 -1.58 -18.51
N ASN A 57 -3.64 -0.75 -18.48
CA ASN A 57 -3.10 -0.08 -19.66
C ASN A 57 -1.61 0.15 -19.45
N THR A 58 -0.77 -0.58 -20.19
CA THR A 58 0.68 -0.46 -20.09
C THR A 58 1.28 -0.31 -21.48
N CYS A 59 2.16 0.68 -21.66
CA CYS A 59 2.86 0.85 -22.93
C CYS A 59 3.81 -0.33 -23.20
N GLY A 60 4.02 -0.65 -24.47
CA GLY A 60 4.91 -1.75 -24.85
C GLY A 60 4.34 -3.16 -24.61
N GLU A 61 3.05 -3.33 -24.37
CA GLU A 61 2.45 -4.67 -24.40
C GLU A 61 2.11 -5.15 -25.83
N LEU A 62 2.35 -4.31 -26.85
CA LEU A 62 2.17 -4.72 -28.24
C LEU A 62 3.39 -5.47 -28.79
N VAL A 63 3.16 -6.74 -29.10
CA VAL A 63 3.84 -7.44 -30.19
C VAL A 63 3.31 -6.86 -31.49
N ARG A 64 4.07 -5.99 -32.16
CA ARG A 64 3.79 -5.68 -33.58
C ARG A 64 4.20 -6.89 -34.41
N THR A 65 3.25 -7.61 -35.01
CA THR A 65 3.54 -8.48 -36.16
C THR A 65 3.75 -7.58 -37.37
N ASP A 66 4.96 -7.53 -37.91
CA ASP A 66 5.14 -7.03 -39.27
C ASP A 66 4.59 -8.05 -40.30
N PRO A 67 4.42 -7.68 -41.58
CA PRO A 67 4.00 -8.61 -42.63
C PRO A 67 4.99 -9.77 -42.89
N TYR A 68 6.17 -9.76 -42.26
CA TYR A 68 7.26 -10.72 -42.45
C TYR A 68 7.50 -11.63 -41.22
N GLY A 69 6.64 -11.57 -40.20
CA GLY A 69 6.70 -12.43 -39.02
C GLY A 69 7.86 -12.14 -38.06
N GLN A 70 8.46 -10.95 -38.07
CA GLN A 70 9.57 -10.62 -37.19
C GLN A 70 9.07 -10.04 -35.85
N PHE A 71 9.30 -10.79 -34.75
CA PHE A 71 8.93 -10.37 -33.40
C PHE A 71 9.87 -9.27 -32.89
N TYR A 72 9.38 -8.03 -32.83
CA TYR A 72 10.01 -6.98 -32.02
C TYR A 72 9.27 -6.88 -30.68
N GLY A 73 9.74 -7.63 -29.68
CA GLY A 73 9.37 -7.38 -28.28
C GLY A 73 9.98 -6.05 -27.83
N PRO A 74 9.28 -5.20 -27.06
CA PRO A 74 9.78 -3.87 -26.77
C PRO A 74 10.89 -3.88 -25.71
N LEU A 75 11.93 -3.11 -26.00
CA LEU A 75 13.05 -2.72 -25.13
C LEU A 75 12.64 -1.93 -23.86
N LYS A 76 11.35 -1.86 -23.49
CA LYS A 76 10.82 -1.14 -22.32
C LYS A 76 10.16 -2.03 -21.25
N LEU A 77 9.95 -3.33 -21.52
CA LEU A 77 9.41 -4.28 -20.53
C LEU A 77 10.37 -4.51 -19.34
N GLU A 78 11.68 -4.29 -19.56
CA GLU A 78 12.75 -4.34 -18.54
C GLU A 78 12.55 -3.27 -17.45
N SER A 79 12.09 -2.06 -17.81
CA SER A 79 11.83 -0.96 -16.87
C SER A 79 10.70 -1.30 -15.90
N PHE A 80 9.67 -1.99 -16.41
CA PHE A 80 8.55 -2.47 -15.62
C PHE A 80 8.96 -3.63 -14.69
N ARG A 81 9.76 -4.60 -15.18
CA ARG A 81 10.39 -5.63 -14.33
C ARG A 81 11.32 -5.04 -13.26
N ARG A 82 12.01 -3.93 -13.54
CA ARG A 82 12.85 -3.23 -12.56
C ARG A 82 12.04 -2.46 -11.53
N PHE A 83 10.90 -1.85 -11.93
CA PHE A 83 9.92 -1.28 -11.02
C PHE A 83 9.41 -2.34 -10.02
N TYR A 84 9.07 -3.55 -10.49
CA TYR A 84 8.76 -4.69 -9.59
C TYR A 84 9.94 -5.10 -8.69
N ARG A 85 11.17 -5.18 -9.22
CA ARG A 85 12.36 -5.60 -8.44
C ARG A 85 12.75 -4.60 -7.35
N GLN A 86 12.58 -3.30 -7.56
CA GLN A 86 12.88 -2.28 -6.53
C GLN A 86 11.85 -2.27 -5.41
N THR A 87 10.58 -2.58 -5.71
CA THR A 87 9.62 -2.88 -4.65
C THR A 87 9.96 -4.19 -3.93
N GLY A 88 10.70 -5.13 -4.52
CA GLY A 88 10.96 -6.46 -3.95
C GLY A 88 12.39 -6.77 -3.47
N ALA A 89 13.26 -5.78 -3.29
CA ALA A 89 14.65 -6.03 -2.85
C ALA A 89 14.79 -5.96 -1.32
N THR A 90 15.23 -7.07 -0.76
CA THR A 90 15.48 -7.38 0.65
C THR A 90 16.45 -6.44 1.36
N GLY A 91 16.16 -6.17 2.63
CA GLY A 91 17.11 -6.13 3.76
C GLY A 91 18.49 -5.49 3.54
N ALA A 92 18.72 -4.40 4.27
CA ALA A 92 20.04 -3.79 4.51
C ALA A 92 20.74 -3.20 3.28
N THR A 93 20.15 -2.14 2.73
CA THR A 93 20.96 -1.08 2.12
C THR A 93 20.51 0.27 2.66
N LYS A 94 21.50 1.00 3.14
CA LYS A 94 21.46 2.33 3.72
C LYS A 94 20.47 3.26 3.01
N ASP A 95 19.81 4.06 3.85
CA ASP A 95 19.53 5.47 3.62
C ASP A 95 20.45 6.09 2.55
N SER A 96 19.88 6.89 1.66
CA SER A 96 20.50 7.58 0.51
C SER A 96 20.70 6.76 -0.78
N ASP A 97 19.69 6.82 -1.66
CA ASP A 97 19.98 6.98 -3.08
C ASP A 97 19.43 8.34 -3.55
N TYR A 98 20.12 9.38 -3.09
CA TYR A 98 20.09 10.74 -3.63
C TYR A 98 20.98 10.79 -4.89
N SER A 99 20.87 9.82 -5.80
CA SER A 99 21.52 9.88 -7.11
C SER A 99 20.47 9.68 -8.20
N GLY A 100 20.04 10.80 -8.78
CA GLY A 100 18.90 10.91 -9.70
C GLY A 100 19.08 10.29 -11.08
N HIS A 101 19.81 9.17 -11.23
CA HIS A 101 20.18 8.64 -12.54
C HIS A 101 19.49 7.33 -12.95
N ASN A 102 18.70 6.68 -12.08
CA ASN A 102 17.99 5.44 -12.43
C ASN A 102 16.58 5.33 -11.80
N LYS A 103 15.76 6.37 -11.95
CA LYS A 103 14.34 6.27 -11.56
C LYS A 103 13.61 5.32 -12.50
N THR A 104 12.87 4.37 -11.95
CA THR A 104 11.96 3.49 -12.72
C THR A 104 10.53 4.02 -12.60
N TRP A 105 9.70 3.74 -13.59
CA TRP A 105 8.29 4.09 -13.56
C TRP A 105 7.47 3.12 -14.40
N TRP A 106 6.20 2.98 -14.02
CA TRP A 106 5.17 2.45 -14.92
C TRP A 106 4.66 3.57 -15.83
N GLN A 107 4.25 3.22 -17.05
CA GLN A 107 3.70 4.16 -18.02
C GLN A 107 2.54 3.54 -18.82
N SER A 108 1.46 4.29 -18.99
CA SER A 108 0.35 3.95 -19.89
C SER A 108 0.72 4.17 -21.36
N ILE A 109 -0.06 3.63 -22.29
CA ILE A 109 0.03 4.05 -23.70
C ILE A 109 -0.24 5.56 -23.82
N THR A 110 0.24 6.13 -24.92
CA THR A 110 0.05 7.55 -25.23
C THR A 110 -1.38 7.85 -25.70
N LEU A 111 -1.79 9.11 -25.65
CA LEU A 111 -3.07 9.56 -26.19
C LEU A 111 -3.16 9.28 -27.69
N TYR A 112 -2.06 9.43 -28.42
CA TYR A 112 -1.96 9.02 -29.82
C TYR A 112 -2.33 7.55 -30.01
N GLU A 113 -1.66 6.64 -29.29
CA GLU A 113 -1.95 5.20 -29.39
C GLU A 113 -3.38 4.85 -28.94
N TYR A 114 -3.93 5.57 -27.96
CA TYR A 114 -5.29 5.36 -27.47
C TYR A 114 -6.33 5.73 -28.54
N LYS A 115 -6.11 6.83 -29.27
CA LYS A 115 -6.91 7.25 -30.43
C LYS A 115 -6.72 6.32 -31.63
N GLU A 116 -5.48 5.96 -31.98
CA GLU A 116 -5.15 5.07 -33.10
C GLU A 116 -5.82 3.69 -32.95
N ARG A 117 -5.94 3.20 -31.71
CA ARG A 117 -6.62 1.94 -31.39
C ARG A 117 -8.14 2.07 -31.24
N GLU A 118 -8.71 3.24 -31.51
CA GLU A 118 -10.14 3.53 -31.41
C GLU A 118 -10.74 3.18 -30.03
N ILE A 119 -9.94 3.29 -28.96
CA ILE A 119 -10.40 2.99 -27.60
C ILE A 119 -11.24 4.16 -27.05
N GLY A 120 -10.89 5.39 -27.44
CA GLY A 120 -11.63 6.62 -27.12
C GLY A 120 -10.75 7.87 -27.24
N ASP A 121 -11.26 8.99 -26.74
CA ASP A 121 -10.61 10.31 -26.89
C ASP A 121 -9.72 10.71 -25.71
N MET A 122 -9.69 9.91 -24.63
CA MET A 122 -8.98 10.23 -23.40
C MET A 122 -8.38 8.97 -22.80
N VAL A 123 -7.08 8.99 -22.47
CA VAL A 123 -6.41 7.87 -21.83
C VAL A 123 -7.00 7.64 -20.44
N GLN A 124 -7.42 6.39 -20.20
CA GLN A 124 -7.80 5.90 -18.88
C GLN A 124 -6.95 4.68 -18.51
N ALA A 125 -6.61 4.59 -17.23
CA ALA A 125 -5.87 3.48 -16.67
C ALA A 125 -6.24 3.27 -15.20
N SER A 126 -6.18 2.03 -14.73
CA SER A 126 -6.23 1.73 -13.30
C SER A 126 -5.06 0.87 -12.88
N ILE A 127 -4.54 1.16 -11.69
CA ILE A 127 -3.43 0.45 -11.05
C ILE A 127 -3.98 -0.18 -9.77
N THR A 128 -3.86 -1.49 -9.62
CA THR A 128 -4.41 -2.27 -8.51
C THR A 128 -3.30 -2.93 -7.71
N LEU A 129 -3.40 -2.83 -6.38
CA LEU A 129 -2.50 -3.42 -5.40
C LEU A 129 -3.30 -4.38 -4.52
N HIS A 130 -2.98 -5.67 -4.58
CA HIS A 130 -3.60 -6.69 -3.72
C HIS A 130 -2.68 -6.94 -2.51
N LEU A 131 -3.07 -6.47 -1.33
CA LEU A 131 -2.20 -6.49 -0.14
C LEU A 131 -2.07 -7.90 0.48
N GLY A 132 -2.96 -8.83 0.12
CA GLY A 132 -2.95 -10.22 0.57
C GLY A 132 -3.35 -10.44 2.04
N LYS A 133 -3.62 -9.35 2.78
CA LYS A 133 -4.14 -9.30 4.15
C LYS A 133 -4.75 -7.92 4.41
N ALA A 134 -5.61 -7.79 5.43
CA ALA A 134 -6.09 -6.50 5.90
C ALA A 134 -4.98 -5.68 6.59
N PHE A 135 -4.89 -4.40 6.23
CA PHE A 135 -4.01 -3.40 6.85
C PHE A 135 -4.83 -2.19 7.31
N ASP A 136 -4.41 -1.59 8.42
CA ASP A 136 -4.87 -0.28 8.85
C ASP A 136 -4.00 0.78 8.16
N ILE A 137 -4.52 1.35 7.07
CA ILE A 137 -3.81 2.29 6.20
C ILE A 137 -3.78 3.67 6.84
N THR A 138 -2.60 4.26 6.92
CA THR A 138 -2.37 5.62 7.42
C THR A 138 -2.27 6.64 6.28
N TYR A 139 -1.56 6.28 5.20
CA TYR A 139 -1.47 7.12 4.01
C TYR A 139 -1.25 6.32 2.74
N ILE A 140 -1.56 6.93 1.59
CA ILE A 140 -1.19 6.48 0.26
C ILE A 140 -0.49 7.63 -0.43
N ARG A 141 0.71 7.40 -0.95
CA ARG A 141 1.54 8.39 -1.62
C ARG A 141 1.88 7.94 -3.03
N LEU A 142 1.74 8.86 -3.97
CA LEU A 142 2.06 8.65 -5.39
C LEU A 142 3.11 9.69 -5.82
N ILE A 143 4.17 9.24 -6.48
CA ILE A 143 5.07 10.12 -7.22
C ILE A 143 4.87 9.86 -8.70
N PHE A 144 4.51 10.91 -9.44
CA PHE A 144 4.34 10.85 -10.88
C PHE A 144 5.64 11.22 -11.61
N HIS A 145 5.98 10.42 -12.63
CA HIS A 145 7.02 10.75 -13.59
C HIS A 145 6.49 11.71 -14.68
N SER A 146 5.23 11.54 -15.07
CA SER A 146 4.47 12.49 -15.89
C SER A 146 3.93 13.65 -15.04
N PRO A 147 3.27 14.66 -15.63
CA PRO A 147 2.37 15.53 -14.88
C PRO A 147 1.31 14.70 -14.14
N ARG A 148 0.78 15.26 -13.05
CA ARG A 148 -0.35 14.64 -12.33
C ARG A 148 -1.60 14.66 -13.20
N PRO A 149 -2.53 13.71 -13.04
CA PRO A 149 -3.83 13.75 -13.72
C PRO A 149 -4.62 15.00 -13.31
N GLU A 150 -5.46 15.52 -14.21
CA GLU A 150 -6.46 16.52 -13.84
C GLU A 150 -7.53 15.88 -12.96
N SER A 151 -7.90 14.63 -13.27
CA SER A 151 -8.85 13.85 -12.48
C SER A 151 -8.39 12.41 -12.25
N PHE A 152 -8.39 11.99 -10.99
CA PHE A 152 -8.17 10.61 -10.58
C PHE A 152 -8.82 10.32 -9.23
N SER A 153 -8.85 9.04 -8.86
CA SER A 153 -9.46 8.58 -7.60
C SER A 153 -8.72 7.40 -7.02
N ILE A 154 -8.77 7.28 -5.70
CA ILE A 154 -8.25 6.15 -4.93
C ILE A 154 -9.45 5.38 -4.40
N TRP A 155 -9.42 4.07 -4.58
CA TRP A 155 -10.44 3.12 -4.16
C TRP A 155 -9.79 2.06 -3.30
N LYS A 156 -10.58 1.41 -2.46
CA LYS A 156 -10.11 0.28 -1.64
C LYS A 156 -11.16 -0.82 -1.57
N LYS A 157 -10.73 -1.99 -1.12
CA LYS A 157 -11.58 -3.05 -0.62
C LYS A 157 -11.29 -3.29 0.86
N THR A 158 -12.31 -3.63 1.64
CA THR A 158 -12.16 -3.97 3.07
C THR A 158 -12.02 -5.47 3.28
N THR A 159 -12.49 -6.27 2.33
CA THR A 159 -12.24 -7.71 2.22
C THR A 159 -12.03 -8.08 0.75
N ASP A 160 -11.42 -9.23 0.45
CA ASP A 160 -11.16 -9.63 -0.94
C ASP A 160 -12.46 -9.78 -1.78
N THR A 161 -13.56 -10.10 -1.10
CA THR A 161 -14.90 -10.25 -1.69
C THR A 161 -15.74 -8.98 -1.65
N SER A 162 -15.32 -7.93 -0.95
CA SER A 162 -16.08 -6.69 -0.90
C SER A 162 -16.07 -5.98 -2.25
N ASP A 163 -17.08 -5.14 -2.46
CA ASP A 163 -17.07 -4.18 -3.56
C ASP A 163 -15.96 -3.14 -3.37
N TRP A 164 -15.60 -2.48 -4.46
CA TRP A 164 -14.69 -1.35 -4.43
C TRP A 164 -15.40 -0.13 -3.85
N GLU A 165 -14.89 0.39 -2.75
CA GLU A 165 -15.38 1.62 -2.14
C GLU A 165 -14.43 2.79 -2.40
N PRO A 166 -14.96 4.01 -2.61
CA PRO A 166 -14.12 5.17 -2.84
C PRO A 166 -13.40 5.57 -1.56
N TYR A 167 -12.12 5.90 -1.71
CA TYR A 167 -11.27 6.34 -0.61
C TYR A 167 -11.05 7.86 -0.67
N GLN A 168 -10.76 8.37 -1.88
CA GLN A 168 -10.48 9.79 -2.13
C GLN A 168 -10.67 10.12 -3.62
N TYR A 169 -11.18 11.32 -3.90
CA TYR A 169 -11.25 11.88 -5.26
C TYR A 169 -10.39 13.13 -5.39
N TYR A 170 -9.81 13.30 -6.57
CA TYR A 170 -9.04 14.49 -6.95
C TYR A 170 -9.51 14.93 -8.33
N SER A 171 -10.04 16.15 -8.44
CA SER A 171 -10.50 16.72 -9.71
C SER A 171 -10.63 18.23 -9.61
N ALA A 172 -10.23 18.97 -10.66
CA ALA A 172 -10.56 20.40 -10.74
C ALA A 172 -12.07 20.63 -10.98
N SER A 173 -12.79 19.57 -11.34
CA SER A 173 -14.18 19.53 -11.77
C SER A 173 -14.95 18.40 -11.07
N CYS A 174 -14.86 18.34 -9.73
CA CYS A 174 -15.40 17.28 -8.87
C CYS A 174 -16.87 16.91 -9.16
N LEU A 175 -17.74 17.92 -9.27
CA LEU A 175 -19.17 17.67 -9.46
C LEU A 175 -19.46 17.05 -10.83
N SER A 176 -18.88 17.57 -11.92
CA SER A 176 -19.11 17.03 -13.25
C SER A 176 -18.38 15.70 -13.50
N THR A 177 -17.24 15.47 -12.82
CA THR A 177 -16.41 14.28 -13.07
C THR A 177 -16.82 13.09 -12.20
N PHE A 178 -17.13 13.32 -10.92
CA PHE A 178 -17.41 12.26 -9.95
C PHE A 178 -18.80 12.37 -9.31
N ASN A 179 -19.58 13.41 -9.63
CA ASN A 179 -20.84 13.71 -8.97
C ASN A 179 -20.69 13.87 -7.44
N VAL A 180 -19.56 14.44 -7.02
CA VAL A 180 -19.23 14.71 -5.61
C VAL A 180 -18.98 16.22 -5.48
N PRO A 181 -19.57 16.91 -4.48
CA PRO A 181 -19.27 18.31 -4.25
C PRO A 181 -17.80 18.49 -3.89
N GLN A 182 -17.20 19.57 -4.42
CA GLN A 182 -15.83 19.94 -4.10
C GLN A 182 -15.75 20.44 -2.65
N ASP A 183 -14.70 20.04 -1.91
CA ASP A 183 -14.32 20.57 -0.60
C ASP A 183 -15.52 20.83 0.33
N GLY A 184 -16.03 19.76 0.92
CA GLY A 184 -17.12 19.81 1.90
C GLY A 184 -16.67 19.31 3.26
N ILE A 185 -17.24 19.89 4.33
CA ILE A 185 -17.07 19.40 5.72
C ILE A 185 -17.28 17.89 5.73
N ILE A 186 -16.32 17.14 6.28
CA ILE A 186 -16.46 15.71 6.50
C ILE A 186 -17.47 15.56 7.65
N ASP A 187 -18.74 15.43 7.30
CA ASP A 187 -19.85 15.20 8.21
C ASP A 187 -19.89 13.74 8.69
N THR A 188 -19.47 12.83 7.81
CA THR A 188 -19.48 11.39 8.01
C THR A 188 -18.04 10.85 7.94
N PRO A 189 -17.53 10.21 9.01
CA PRO A 189 -16.14 9.77 9.08
C PRO A 189 -15.71 8.80 7.97
N THR A 190 -16.65 8.13 7.30
CA THR A 190 -16.37 7.15 6.23
C THR A 190 -16.50 7.73 4.82
N ARG A 191 -16.98 8.97 4.65
CA ARG A 191 -17.22 9.55 3.33
C ARG A 191 -15.91 9.92 2.63
N ALA A 192 -15.82 9.52 1.36
CA ALA A 192 -14.79 10.00 0.45
C ALA A 192 -15.11 11.43 0.00
N ILE A 193 -14.11 12.30 0.05
CA ILE A 193 -14.23 13.70 -0.40
C ILE A 193 -13.60 13.87 -1.77
N CYS A 194 -13.93 14.98 -2.43
CA CYS A 194 -13.25 15.42 -3.64
C CYS A 194 -12.59 16.77 -3.41
N THR A 195 -11.31 16.87 -3.75
CA THR A 195 -10.54 18.10 -3.62
C THR A 195 -9.81 18.44 -4.92
N ARG A 196 -9.45 19.71 -5.07
CA ARG A 196 -8.60 20.20 -6.16
C ARG A 196 -7.12 20.13 -5.83
N GLU A 197 -6.77 19.80 -4.59
CA GLU A 197 -5.39 19.59 -4.19
C GLU A 197 -4.74 18.56 -5.12
N TYR A 198 -3.52 18.84 -5.58
CA TYR A 198 -2.76 17.99 -6.50
C TYR A 198 -3.31 17.79 -7.93
N THR A 199 -4.36 18.52 -8.34
CA THR A 199 -4.94 18.39 -9.70
C THR A 199 -4.25 19.27 -10.75
N HIS A 200 -3.41 20.21 -10.32
CA HIS A 200 -2.71 21.12 -11.22
C HIS A 200 -1.55 20.43 -11.96
N ILE A 201 -1.38 20.76 -13.24
CA ILE A 201 -0.39 20.16 -14.15
C ILE A 201 1.06 20.29 -13.67
N SER A 202 1.42 21.41 -13.03
CA SER A 202 2.74 21.61 -12.45
C SER A 202 2.89 20.86 -11.13
N PRO A 203 4.01 20.16 -10.86
CA PRO A 203 5.18 20.04 -11.72
C PRO A 203 5.00 18.99 -12.83
N LEU A 204 5.70 19.18 -13.95
CA LEU A 204 5.61 18.27 -15.10
C LEU A 204 6.29 16.92 -14.87
N SER A 205 7.06 16.78 -13.80
CA SER A 205 7.62 15.52 -13.32
C SER A 205 7.91 15.63 -11.83
N GLY A 206 7.89 14.50 -11.12
CA GLY A 206 8.08 14.46 -9.67
C GLY A 206 6.87 14.95 -8.88
N GLY A 207 5.69 15.04 -9.51
CA GLY A 207 4.45 15.43 -8.85
C GLY A 207 4.15 14.46 -7.71
N ASN A 208 4.12 14.98 -6.48
CA ASN A 208 3.87 14.20 -5.27
C ASN A 208 2.41 14.41 -4.84
N VAL A 209 1.70 13.30 -4.63
CA VAL A 209 0.34 13.27 -4.08
C VAL A 209 0.39 12.46 -2.79
N ALA A 210 -0.11 13.03 -1.69
CA ALA A 210 -0.24 12.32 -0.43
C ALA A 210 -1.70 12.35 0.01
N PHE A 211 -2.28 11.17 0.18
CA PHE A 211 -3.58 10.96 0.80
C PHE A 211 -3.36 10.45 2.22
N SER A 212 -3.85 11.16 3.24
CA SER A 212 -3.88 10.68 4.62
C SER A 212 -5.30 10.27 5.00
N THR A 213 -5.44 9.10 5.61
CA THR A 213 -6.76 8.48 5.82
C THR A 213 -7.56 9.18 6.91
N LEU A 214 -6.92 9.66 7.98
CA LEU A 214 -7.59 10.30 9.11
C LEU A 214 -7.61 11.83 9.06
N ASP A 215 -6.99 12.42 8.04
CA ASP A 215 -6.84 13.88 7.95
C ASP A 215 -8.22 14.58 7.86
N ASN A 216 -8.38 15.62 8.67
CA ASN A 216 -9.61 16.41 8.80
C ASN A 216 -10.90 15.62 9.11
N ARG A 217 -10.81 14.36 9.57
CA ARG A 217 -11.98 13.56 9.93
C ARG A 217 -12.45 13.84 11.36
N PRO A 218 -13.77 14.00 11.59
CA PRO A 218 -14.31 14.16 12.94
C PRO A 218 -13.94 12.98 13.83
N ASN A 219 -13.62 13.27 15.09
CA ASN A 219 -13.30 12.28 16.12
C ASN A 219 -12.11 11.38 15.77
N ALA A 220 -11.20 11.82 14.90
CA ALA A 220 -9.96 11.10 14.60
C ALA A 220 -9.09 10.89 15.86
N TYR A 221 -9.14 11.82 16.82
CA TYR A 221 -8.43 11.72 18.10
C TYR A 221 -9.00 10.60 19.01
N GLU A 222 -10.21 10.11 18.73
CA GLU A 222 -10.87 8.98 19.42
C GLU A 222 -10.84 7.68 18.59
N PHE A 223 -9.88 7.55 17.67
CA PHE A 223 -9.76 6.41 16.73
C PHE A 223 -9.94 5.04 17.40
N ASP A 224 -9.34 4.82 18.57
CA ASP A 224 -9.38 3.55 19.30
C ASP A 224 -10.78 3.10 19.72
N ARG A 225 -11.74 4.03 19.82
CA ARG A 225 -13.14 3.76 20.19
C ARG A 225 -14.11 3.94 19.02
N ASN A 226 -13.64 4.49 17.91
CA ASN A 226 -14.47 4.81 16.75
C ASN A 226 -14.39 3.69 15.69
N LYS A 227 -15.32 2.73 15.77
CA LYS A 227 -15.41 1.60 14.83
C LYS A 227 -15.50 2.03 13.37
N LEU A 228 -16.23 3.12 13.08
CA LEU A 228 -16.37 3.62 11.71
C LEU A 228 -15.03 4.07 11.13
N LEU A 229 -14.18 4.72 11.94
CA LEU A 229 -12.83 5.10 11.50
C LEU A 229 -11.90 3.89 11.39
N GLN A 230 -11.99 2.92 12.30
CA GLN A 230 -11.21 1.68 12.22
C GLN A 230 -11.54 0.90 10.95
N GLU A 231 -12.82 0.80 10.60
CA GLU A 231 -13.27 0.22 9.32
C GLU A 231 -12.83 1.09 8.13
N PHE A 232 -12.91 2.42 8.25
CA PHE A 232 -12.49 3.33 7.19
C PHE A 232 -11.00 3.26 6.87
N VAL A 233 -10.11 3.00 7.83
CA VAL A 233 -8.67 2.84 7.53
C VAL A 233 -8.33 1.45 7.00
N THR A 234 -9.21 0.47 7.20
CA THR A 234 -8.97 -0.92 6.80
C THR A 234 -8.98 -1.08 5.29
N ALA A 235 -7.96 -1.72 4.73
CA ALA A 235 -7.94 -2.14 3.32
C ALA A 235 -7.24 -3.49 3.12
N THR A 236 -7.76 -4.32 2.20
CA THR A 236 -7.09 -5.53 1.67
C THR A 236 -6.59 -5.35 0.24
N ALA A 237 -7.18 -4.41 -0.50
CA ALA A 237 -6.71 -4.01 -1.82
C ALA A 237 -6.90 -2.51 -2.03
N ILE A 238 -6.05 -1.91 -2.85
CA ILE A 238 -6.10 -0.49 -3.21
C ILE A 238 -6.10 -0.39 -4.74
N GLN A 239 -6.91 0.51 -5.30
CA GLN A 239 -6.93 0.79 -6.72
C GLN A 239 -6.89 2.28 -7.00
N ILE A 240 -5.93 2.71 -7.81
CA ILE A 240 -5.79 4.07 -8.30
C ILE A 240 -6.39 4.11 -9.70
N ARG A 241 -7.44 4.91 -9.91
CA ARG A 241 -8.10 5.09 -11.20
C ARG A 241 -7.77 6.45 -11.78
N LEU A 242 -6.99 6.45 -12.86
CA LEU A 242 -6.58 7.63 -13.63
C LEU A 242 -7.63 7.89 -14.70
N ARG A 243 -8.30 9.06 -14.64
CA ARG A 243 -9.50 9.35 -15.43
C ARG A 243 -9.29 10.39 -16.51
N ARG A 244 -8.61 11.50 -16.19
CA ARG A 244 -8.38 12.59 -17.13
C ARG A 244 -6.96 13.13 -16.99
N LEU A 245 -6.27 13.26 -18.12
CA LEU A 245 -4.95 13.88 -18.20
C LEU A 245 -5.08 15.40 -17.97
N ASN A 246 -4.02 16.00 -17.44
CA ASN A 246 -3.81 17.42 -17.66
C ASN A 246 -3.22 17.62 -19.06
N THR A 247 -3.74 18.61 -19.78
CA THR A 247 -3.24 19.02 -21.09
C THR A 247 -2.98 20.52 -21.14
N PHE A 248 -2.18 20.98 -22.09
CA PHE A 248 -1.99 22.40 -22.38
C PHE A 248 -3.02 22.94 -23.39
N GLY A 249 -3.89 22.07 -23.94
CA GLY A 249 -4.87 22.42 -24.97
C GLY A 249 -4.33 22.33 -26.40
N ASP A 250 -3.08 21.92 -26.58
CA ASP A 250 -2.43 21.71 -27.87
C ASP A 250 -2.79 20.36 -28.52
N GLU A 251 -3.41 19.44 -27.79
CA GLU A 251 -3.96 18.19 -28.32
C GLU A 251 -5.06 18.42 -29.36
N VAL A 252 -5.69 19.61 -29.36
CA VAL A 252 -6.74 20.01 -30.30
C VAL A 252 -6.22 20.11 -31.74
N PHE A 253 -4.91 20.32 -31.92
CA PHE A 253 -4.30 20.38 -33.25
C PHE A 253 -4.08 19.00 -33.89
N GLU A 254 -4.34 17.92 -33.14
CA GLU A 254 -4.19 16.52 -33.55
C GLU A 254 -2.80 16.17 -34.14
N ASP A 255 -1.78 16.94 -33.76
CA ASP A 255 -0.41 16.66 -34.14
C ASP A 255 0.08 15.38 -33.44
N THR A 256 0.60 14.44 -34.22
CA THR A 256 1.08 13.14 -33.72
C THR A 256 2.10 13.29 -32.60
N SER A 257 3.04 14.24 -32.69
CA SER A 257 4.08 14.43 -31.69
C SER A 257 3.51 14.97 -30.37
N VAL A 258 2.49 15.84 -30.44
CA VAL A 258 1.77 16.35 -29.29
C VAL A 258 0.99 15.22 -28.61
N LEU A 259 0.20 14.46 -29.36
CA LEU A 259 -0.59 13.34 -28.83
C LEU A 259 0.28 12.23 -28.21
N GLN A 260 1.50 12.03 -28.72
CA GLN A 260 2.46 11.08 -28.14
C GLN A 260 3.05 11.56 -26.81
N SER A 261 3.03 12.86 -26.52
CA SER A 261 3.54 13.42 -25.27
C SER A 261 2.59 13.23 -24.08
N TYR A 262 1.32 12.92 -24.34
CA TYR A 262 0.28 12.79 -23.33
C TYR A 262 0.08 11.33 -22.89
N TYR A 263 0.48 11.02 -21.64
CA TYR A 263 0.36 9.71 -21.02
C TYR A 263 0.41 9.84 -19.49
N TYR A 264 0.04 8.78 -18.77
CA TYR A 264 0.31 8.68 -17.34
C TYR A 264 1.61 7.93 -17.09
N ALA A 265 2.41 8.40 -16.14
CA ALA A 265 3.56 7.66 -15.63
C ALA A 265 3.74 7.86 -14.12
N VAL A 266 3.89 6.74 -13.39
CA VAL A 266 4.00 6.71 -11.93
C VAL A 266 5.32 6.05 -11.55
N SER A 267 6.18 6.79 -10.85
CA SER A 267 7.50 6.31 -10.42
C SER A 267 7.50 5.64 -9.06
N GLU A 268 6.55 6.00 -8.18
CA GLU A 268 6.46 5.41 -6.85
C GLU A 268 5.01 5.33 -6.39
N ILE A 269 4.65 4.19 -5.80
CA ILE A 269 3.41 4.02 -5.04
C ILE A 269 3.80 3.49 -3.66
N SER A 270 3.56 4.30 -2.64
CA SER A 270 3.90 3.99 -1.25
C SER A 270 2.62 4.00 -0.42
N VAL A 271 2.29 2.85 0.16
CA VAL A 271 1.11 2.71 1.04
C VAL A 271 1.65 2.56 2.44
N GLY A 272 1.48 3.53 3.32
CA GLY A 272 1.92 3.45 4.70
C GLY A 272 0.82 2.91 5.61
N GLY A 273 1.11 1.87 6.40
CA GLY A 273 0.13 1.33 7.33
C GLY A 273 0.70 0.27 8.27
N LYS A 274 -0.18 -0.28 9.12
CA LYS A 274 0.12 -1.41 9.99
C LYS A 274 -0.70 -2.61 9.59
N CYS A 275 -0.13 -3.79 9.78
CA CYS A 275 -0.83 -5.04 9.58
C CYS A 275 -2.00 -5.15 10.59
N LYS A 276 -3.23 -5.37 10.13
CA LYS A 276 -4.42 -5.32 11.01
C LYS A 276 -4.50 -6.57 11.87
N CYS A 277 -4.29 -6.39 13.18
CA CYS A 277 -4.36 -7.47 14.18
C CYS A 277 -5.25 -7.12 15.39
N ASN A 278 -6.05 -6.06 15.29
CA ASN A 278 -6.99 -5.60 16.32
C ASN A 278 -6.36 -5.41 17.71
N GLY A 279 -5.06 -5.12 17.77
CA GLY A 279 -4.32 -4.92 19.02
C GLY A 279 -3.93 -6.22 19.76
N HIS A 280 -4.08 -7.38 19.12
CA HIS A 280 -3.77 -8.71 19.71
C HIS A 280 -2.58 -9.42 19.05
N ALA A 281 -1.73 -8.73 18.30
CA ALA A 281 -0.46 -9.28 17.82
C ALA A 281 0.55 -8.16 17.58
N ASN A 282 1.82 -8.44 17.87
CA ASN A 282 2.93 -7.52 17.63
C ASN A 282 3.62 -7.75 16.27
N GLU A 283 3.24 -8.78 15.54
CA GLU A 283 3.83 -9.11 14.23
C GLU A 283 2.86 -9.89 13.34
N CYS A 284 3.14 -9.82 12.03
CA CYS A 284 2.50 -10.64 11.01
C CYS A 284 3.54 -11.55 10.37
N VAL A 285 3.15 -12.80 10.15
CA VAL A 285 4.03 -13.86 9.65
C VAL A 285 3.43 -14.48 8.39
N GLN A 286 4.31 -14.93 7.50
CA GLN A 286 3.91 -15.70 6.33
C GLN A 286 3.58 -17.13 6.78
N THR A 287 2.37 -17.59 6.46
CA THR A 287 1.91 -18.96 6.71
C THR A 287 1.58 -19.65 5.40
N ASN A 288 1.87 -20.95 5.31
CA ASN A 288 1.48 -21.74 4.15
C ASN A 288 -0.02 -22.07 4.27
N SER A 289 -0.83 -21.56 3.34
CA SER A 289 -2.23 -21.96 3.20
C SER A 289 -2.32 -23.44 2.81
N LEU A 290 -3.46 -24.06 3.11
CA LEU A 290 -3.81 -25.42 2.69
C LEU A 290 -3.69 -25.63 1.17
N ASP A 291 -3.84 -24.54 0.40
CA ASP A 291 -3.76 -24.51 -1.06
C ASP A 291 -2.30 -24.40 -1.59
N GLY A 292 -1.30 -24.43 -0.70
CA GLY A 292 0.13 -24.29 -1.05
C GLY A 292 0.62 -22.85 -1.26
N ASN A 293 -0.27 -21.85 -1.18
CA ASN A 293 0.08 -20.43 -1.29
C ASN A 293 0.47 -19.84 0.07
N SER A 294 1.54 -19.04 0.10
CA SER A 294 1.91 -18.24 1.27
C SER A 294 0.89 -17.11 1.49
N ARG A 295 0.35 -16.99 2.70
CA ARG A 295 -0.55 -15.90 3.12
C ARG A 295 0.03 -15.20 4.34
N LEU A 296 -0.08 -13.87 4.38
CA LEU A 296 0.29 -13.11 5.56
C LEU A 296 -0.84 -13.19 6.59
N VAL A 297 -0.54 -13.55 7.85
CA VAL A 297 -1.50 -13.61 8.97
C VAL A 297 -0.88 -13.01 10.22
N CYS A 298 -1.72 -12.58 11.17
CA CYS A 298 -1.22 -12.15 12.48
C CYS A 298 -0.73 -13.35 13.31
N GLN A 299 0.36 -13.17 14.06
CA GLN A 299 0.74 -14.12 15.10
C GLN A 299 -0.05 -13.81 16.38
N CYS A 300 -1.28 -14.31 16.43
CA CYS A 300 -2.25 -13.93 17.46
C CYS A 300 -1.82 -14.28 18.89
N GLN A 301 -2.03 -13.32 19.78
CA GLN A 301 -1.87 -13.40 21.24
C GLN A 301 -3.24 -13.23 21.91
N HIS A 302 -3.27 -13.04 23.23
CA HIS A 302 -4.50 -12.74 23.98
C HIS A 302 -5.63 -13.78 23.82
N ASN A 303 -5.26 -15.04 23.57
CA ASN A 303 -6.17 -16.15 23.29
C ASN A 303 -7.11 -15.90 22.10
N THR A 304 -6.65 -15.11 21.12
CA THR A 304 -7.37 -14.82 19.89
C THR A 304 -6.92 -15.71 18.73
N THR A 305 -7.73 -15.77 17.68
CA THR A 305 -7.48 -16.52 16.45
C THR A 305 -8.11 -15.82 15.24
N GLY A 306 -7.93 -16.39 14.05
CA GLY A 306 -8.31 -15.79 12.78
C GLY A 306 -7.15 -14.97 12.16
N PRO A 307 -7.25 -14.63 10.87
CA PRO A 307 -6.16 -13.96 10.14
C PRO A 307 -5.81 -12.58 10.72
N ASP A 308 -6.80 -11.90 11.33
CA ASP A 308 -6.67 -10.56 11.91
C ASP A 308 -6.80 -10.57 13.44
N CYS A 309 -6.73 -11.75 14.09
CA CYS A 309 -7.00 -11.91 15.53
C CYS A 309 -8.39 -11.39 15.95
N ASN A 310 -9.38 -11.62 15.08
CA ASN A 310 -10.73 -11.08 15.16
C ASN A 310 -11.75 -12.04 15.81
N GLN A 311 -11.28 -13.13 16.40
CA GLN A 311 -12.10 -14.16 17.05
C GLN A 311 -11.37 -14.67 18.28
N CYS A 312 -12.12 -15.16 19.27
CA CYS A 312 -11.52 -15.89 20.40
C CYS A 312 -11.26 -17.36 20.04
N LEU A 313 -10.27 -17.98 20.68
CA LEU A 313 -10.08 -19.42 20.62
C LEU A 313 -11.33 -20.14 21.15
N ARG A 314 -11.62 -21.33 20.62
CA ARG A 314 -12.80 -22.12 21.02
C ARG A 314 -12.91 -22.36 22.53
N THR A 315 -11.76 -22.50 23.20
CA THR A 315 -11.64 -22.73 24.65
C THR A 315 -11.68 -21.46 25.50
N HIS A 316 -11.70 -20.27 24.88
CA HIS A 316 -11.61 -18.98 25.57
C HIS A 316 -12.76 -18.03 25.16
N ASN A 317 -14.01 -18.50 25.30
CA ASN A 317 -15.20 -17.78 24.83
C ASN A 317 -16.14 -17.31 25.96
N ASP A 318 -15.64 -17.13 27.18
CA ASP A 318 -16.48 -16.75 28.33
C ASP A 318 -16.95 -15.29 28.31
N LYS A 319 -16.37 -14.48 27.42
CA LYS A 319 -16.88 -13.16 27.07
C LYS A 319 -16.80 -12.94 25.56
N PRO A 320 -17.64 -12.07 24.99
CA PRO A 320 -17.54 -11.68 23.60
C PRO A 320 -16.16 -11.10 23.25
N TRP A 321 -15.67 -11.43 22.06
CA TRP A 321 -14.46 -10.82 21.51
C TRP A 321 -14.61 -9.31 21.33
N ALA A 322 -13.55 -8.56 21.61
CA ALA A 322 -13.45 -7.13 21.34
C ALA A 322 -12.00 -6.77 21.02
N PRO A 323 -11.74 -5.76 20.15
CA PRO A 323 -10.38 -5.30 19.85
C PRO A 323 -9.72 -4.73 21.11
N ALA A 324 -8.40 -4.88 21.23
CA ALA A 324 -7.65 -4.29 22.34
C ALA A 324 -7.63 -2.75 22.24
N THR A 325 -7.74 -2.09 23.39
CA THR A 325 -7.66 -0.63 23.53
C THR A 325 -6.46 -0.26 24.40
N ILE A 326 -6.15 1.03 24.51
CA ILE A 326 -5.09 1.51 25.43
C ILE A 326 -5.40 1.15 26.90
N LEU A 327 -6.68 1.09 27.27
CA LEU A 327 -7.11 0.88 28.66
C LEU A 327 -7.33 -0.60 29.00
N ASP A 328 -7.80 -1.39 28.03
CA ASP A 328 -8.10 -2.81 28.22
C ASP A 328 -7.62 -3.60 27.00
N ALA A 329 -6.76 -4.59 27.23
CA ALA A 329 -6.26 -5.50 26.21
C ALA A 329 -7.34 -6.45 25.65
N ASN A 330 -8.52 -6.49 26.28
CA ASN A 330 -9.69 -7.27 25.85
C ASN A 330 -9.36 -8.75 25.58
N VAL A 331 -8.53 -9.35 26.43
CA VAL A 331 -8.10 -10.75 26.31
C VAL A 331 -9.28 -11.71 26.40
N CYS A 332 -9.33 -12.70 25.51
CA CYS A 332 -10.32 -13.77 25.54
C CYS A 332 -10.12 -14.68 26.77
N GLN A 333 -11.22 -14.98 27.49
CA GLN A 333 -11.20 -15.68 28.78
C GLN A 333 -11.74 -17.11 28.63
N GLY A 334 -11.06 -18.07 29.25
CA GLY A 334 -11.50 -19.46 29.34
C GLY A 334 -12.16 -19.76 30.69
N GLN A 335 -12.91 -20.88 30.70
CA GLN A 335 -13.70 -21.38 31.83
C GLN A 335 -12.88 -21.82 33.02
#